data_AF-A0AA96NPR2-F1
#
_entry.id   AF-A0AA96NPR2-F1
#
_cell.length_a   1.000
_cell.length_b   1.000
_cell.length_c   1.000
_cell.angle_alpha   90.00
_cell.angle_beta   90.00
_cell.angle_gamma   90.00
#
_symmetry.space_group_name_H-M   'P 1'
#
loop_
_entity.id
_entity.type
_entity.pdbx_description
1 polymer ?
#
loop_
_entity_poly.entity_id
_entity_poly.type
_entity_poly.pdbx_seq_one_letter_code
_entity_poly.pdbx_strand_id
1 'polypeptide(L)' 'MSSKEQGKCCICGCTWNNACYTPDKGACWWIDEEETICSHCYYGLGIAQEVTNER' A
#
# COMPACT_ATOMS: atom_id res chain seq x y z
N MET A 1 -2.62 14.39 22.89
CA MET A 1 -2.23 14.15 21.49
C MET A 1 -3.01 12.93 21.04
N SER A 2 -4.00 13.10 20.15
CA SER A 2 -4.93 12.03 19.80
C SER A 2 -4.23 11.05 18.86
N SER A 3 -3.87 9.88 19.40
CA SER A 3 -3.16 8.79 18.75
C SER A 3 -4.06 8.04 17.76
N LYS A 4 -4.48 8.68 16.67
CA LYS A 4 -4.85 7.90 15.49
C LYS A 4 -3.55 7.32 14.98
N GLU A 5 -3.42 6.00 14.94
CA GLU A 5 -2.31 5.30 14.28
C GLU A 5 -2.40 5.49 12.74
N GLN A 6 -2.40 6.75 12.30
CA GLN A 6 -2.28 7.15 10.90
C GLN A 6 -0.86 6.81 10.43
N GLY A 7 -0.75 6.35 9.19
CA GLY A 7 0.53 5.98 8.60
C GLY A 7 0.94 4.54 8.85
N LYS A 8 -0.02 3.62 9.04
CA LYS A 8 0.24 2.17 9.14
C LYS A 8 -0.76 1.39 8.30
N CYS A 9 -0.25 0.57 7.38
CA CYS A 9 -1.11 -0.24 6.52
C CYS A 9 -1.80 -1.34 7.35
N CYS A 10 -3.12 -1.45 7.25
CA CYS A 10 -3.90 -2.44 7.97
C CYS A 10 -3.69 -3.90 7.49
N ILE A 11 -3.05 -4.09 6.34
CA ILE A 11 -2.81 -5.41 5.73
C ILE A 11 -1.39 -5.90 6.02
N CYS A 12 -0.37 -5.13 5.64
CA CYS A 12 1.04 -5.53 5.79
C CYS A 12 1.76 -4.84 6.96
N GLY A 13 1.16 -3.82 7.57
CA GLY A 13 1.78 -3.06 8.66
C GLY A 13 2.90 -2.11 8.24
N CYS A 14 3.11 -1.88 6.94
CA CYS A 14 4.12 -0.92 6.47
C CYS A 14 3.80 0.49 6.97
N THR A 15 4.82 1.34 7.09
CA THR A 15 4.70 2.75 7.49
C THR A 15 5.54 3.64 6.56
N TRP A 16 5.49 4.96 6.71
CA TRP A 16 6.36 5.87 5.96
C TRP A 16 7.87 5.56 6.09
N ASN A 17 8.31 5.09 7.27
CA ASN A 17 9.71 4.74 7.53
C ASN A 17 10.05 3.28 7.17
N ASN A 18 9.04 2.43 6.97
CA ASN A 18 9.21 1.02 6.65
C ASN A 18 8.21 0.62 5.55
N ALA A 19 8.35 1.24 4.39
CA ALA A 19 7.49 1.02 3.24
C ALA A 19 7.80 -0.32 2.57
N CYS A 20 6.78 -0.99 2.04
CA CYS A 20 6.99 -2.12 1.14
C CYS A 20 7.78 -1.67 -0.08
N TYR A 21 8.76 -2.44 -0.51
CA TYR A 21 9.58 -2.12 -1.68
C TYR A 21 9.39 -3.16 -2.78
N THR A 22 9.16 -2.67 -4.00
CA THR A 22 9.06 -3.46 -5.22
C THR A 22 10.17 -3.02 -6.17
N PRO A 23 11.03 -3.92 -6.67
CA PRO A 23 12.17 -3.56 -7.51
C PRO A 23 11.81 -2.73 -8.75
N ASP A 24 10.61 -2.93 -9.29
CA ASP A 24 10.09 -2.29 -10.49
C ASP A 24 9.41 -0.92 -10.22
N LYS A 25 8.87 -0.71 -9.02
CA LYS A 25 8.04 0.47 -8.68
C LYS A 25 8.60 1.33 -7.55
N GLY A 26 9.62 0.84 -6.84
CA GLY A 26 10.17 1.48 -5.65
C GLY A 26 9.34 1.20 -4.39
N ALA A 27 9.43 2.14 -3.44
CA ALA A 27 8.68 2.09 -2.19
C ALA A 27 7.18 2.35 -2.42
N CYS A 28 6.32 1.67 -1.65
CA CYS A 28 4.88 1.88 -1.69
C CYS A 28 4.49 3.24 -1.11
N TRP A 29 3.33 3.74 -1.53
CA TRP A 29 2.73 4.99 -1.06
C TRP A 29 1.33 4.71 -0.49
N TRP A 30 0.74 5.66 0.25
CA TRP A 30 -0.64 5.53 0.71
C TRP A 30 -1.62 5.77 -0.43
N ILE A 31 -2.66 4.93 -0.52
CA ILE A 31 -3.71 5.08 -1.53
C ILE A 31 -4.84 6.00 -1.01
N ASP A 32 -5.09 5.98 0.28
CA ASP A 32 -6.08 6.81 0.96
C ASP A 32 -5.44 7.91 1.81
N GLU A 33 -6.17 9.01 1.99
CA GLU A 33 -5.75 10.14 2.83
C GLU A 33 -5.71 9.80 4.33
N GLU A 34 -6.40 8.74 4.76
CA GLU A 34 -6.31 8.26 6.15
C GLU A 34 -5.05 7.42 6.41
N GLU A 35 -4.23 7.17 5.38
CA GLU A 35 -2.99 6.40 5.42
C GLU A 35 -3.18 5.01 6.04
N THR A 36 -4.28 4.35 5.67
CA THR A 36 -4.67 3.04 6.19
C THR A 36 -4.33 1.88 5.25
N ILE A 37 -4.16 2.14 3.95
CA ILE A 37 -3.85 1.14 2.93
C ILE A 37 -2.70 1.61 2.02
N CYS A 38 -1.70 0.75 1.83
CA CYS A 38 -0.58 1.06 0.94
C CYS A 38 -0.83 0.56 -0.49
N SER A 39 -0.18 1.18 -1.46
CA SER A 39 -0.30 0.86 -2.88
C SER A 39 0.09 -0.59 -3.15
N HIS A 40 1.11 -1.11 -2.48
CA HIS A 40 1.53 -2.50 -2.65
C HIS A 40 0.42 -3.48 -2.30
N CYS A 41 -0.27 -3.29 -1.17
CA CYS A 41 -1.40 -4.16 -0.79
C CYS A 41 -2.65 -3.91 -1.64
N TYR A 42 -2.94 -2.66 -2.00
CA TYR A 42 -4.07 -2.33 -2.85
C TYR A 42 -3.97 -2.98 -4.24
N TYR A 43 -2.81 -2.88 -4.88
CA TYR A 43 -2.55 -3.51 -6.19
C TYR A 43 -2.29 -5.02 -6.07
N GLY A 44 -1.59 -5.46 -5.02
CA GLY A 44 -1.21 -6.87 -4.81
C GLY A 44 -2.35 -7.80 -4.41
N LEU A 45 -3.40 -7.28 -3.73
CA LEU A 45 -4.61 -8.04 -3.43
C LEU A 45 -5.59 -8.11 -4.61
N GLY A 46 -5.23 -7.56 -5.78
CA GLY A 46 -6.10 -7.57 -6.96
C GLY A 46 -7.30 -6.65 -6.87
N ILE A 47 -7.35 -5.73 -5.88
CA ILE A 47 -8.43 -4.73 -5.75
C ILE A 47 -8.40 -3.74 -6.94
N ALA A 48 -7.31 -3.72 -7.70
CA ALA A 48 -7.10 -2.92 -8.90
C ALA A 48 -6.83 -3.73 -10.18
N GLN A 49 -7.06 -5.05 -10.21
CA GLN A 49 -6.77 -5.85 -11.41
C GLN A 49 -8.03 -6.15 -12.24
N GLU A 50 -8.23 -5.34 -13.27
CA GLU A 50 -8.69 -5.80 -14.59
C GLU A 50 -7.56 -5.62 -15.61
N VAL A 51 -6.48 -6.40 -15.50
CA VAL A 51 -5.60 -6.71 -16.65
C VAL A 51 -4.80 -7.96 -16.34
N THR A 52 -5.51 -9.10 -16.26
CA THR A 52 -4.96 -10.32 -16.84
C THR A 52 -5.10 -10.22 -18.35
N ASN A 53 -4.12 -10.77 -19.09
CA ASN A 53 -4.01 -10.89 -20.55
C ASN A 53 -3.12 -9.77 -21.15
N GLU A 54 -2.00 -10.04 -21.80
CA GLU A 54 -1.85 -11.05 -22.85
C GLU A 54 -0.41 -11.54 -23.13
N ARG A 55 -0.31 -12.86 -23.31
CA ARG A 55 0.74 -13.72 -23.94
C ARG A 55 2.15 -13.79 -23.38
#